data_AF-A0A436VBT3-F1
#
_entry.id   AF-A0A436VBT3-F1
#
_cell.length_a   1.000
_cell.length_b   1.000
_cell.length_c   1.000
_cell.angle_alpha   90.00
_cell.angle_beta   90.00
_cell.angle_gamma   90.00
#
_symmetry.space_group_name_H-M   'P 1'
#
loop_
_entity.id
_entity.type
_entity.pdbx_description
1 polymer ?
#
loop_
_entity_poly.entity_id
_entity_poly.type
_entity_poly.pdbx_seq_one_letter_code
_entity_poly.pdbx_strand_id
1 'polypeptide(L)' 'LYGGMDEPELKIIDVFICKLRKKLDAASGGQNYIETVWGRGYVLREPEDIRVSA' A
#
# COMPACT_ATOMS: atom_id res chain seq x y z
N LEU A 1 11.14 -5.27 13.92
CA LEU A 1 10.03 -5.72 13.04
C LEU A 1 10.66 -6.27 11.76
N TYR A 2 11.57 -7.25 11.78
CA TYR A 2 11.44 -8.62 12.25
C TYR A 2 12.74 -9.03 12.94
N GLY A 3 12.67 -9.29 14.25
CA GLY A 3 13.81 -9.74 15.04
C GLY A 3 13.73 -11.25 15.27
N GLY A 4 13.92 -12.04 14.22
CA GLY A 4 14.20 -13.47 14.37
C GLY A 4 13.08 -14.47 14.02
N MET A 5 12.23 -14.18 13.04
CA MET A 5 11.51 -15.27 12.35
C MET A 5 11.56 -14.97 10.86
N ASP A 6 11.85 -16.03 10.11
CA ASP A 6 12.07 -16.14 8.67
C ASP A 6 11.42 -15.05 7.81
N GLU A 7 12.13 -14.66 6.75
CA GLU A 7 11.65 -13.72 5.73
C GLU A 7 10.15 -13.90 5.50
N PRO A 8 9.34 -12.84 5.65
CA PRO A 8 7.91 -12.97 5.50
C PRO A 8 7.62 -13.53 4.10
N GLU A 9 6.95 -14.68 4.03
CA GLU A 9 6.49 -15.24 2.77
C GLU A 9 5.78 -14.14 1.97
N LEU A 10 5.93 -14.12 0.64
CA LEU A 10 5.30 -13.11 -0.22
C LEU A 10 3.80 -12.92 0.11
N LYS A 11 3.12 -14.00 0.49
CA LYS A 11 1.71 -14.00 0.93
C LYS A 11 1.46 -13.20 2.21
N ILE A 12 2.40 -13.18 3.15
CA ILE A 12 2.32 -12.39 4.39
C ILE A 12 2.41 -10.89 4.07
N ILE A 13 3.30 -10.51 3.16
CA ILE A 13 3.45 -9.12 2.70
C ILE A 13 2.15 -8.66 2.03
N ASP A 14 1.58 -9.46 1.14
CA ASP A 14 0.30 -9.18 0.49
C ASP A 14 -0.83 -8.96 1.52
N VAL A 15 -0.91 -9.81 2.55
CA VAL A 15 -1.92 -9.68 3.62
C VAL A 15 -1.73 -8.37 4.40
N PHE A 16 -0.50 -7.99 4.71
CA PHE A 16 -0.22 -6.73 5.40
C PHE A 16 -0.53 -5.52 4.51
N ILE A 17 -0.20 -5.56 3.22
CA ILE A 17 -0.54 -4.49 2.28
C ILE A 17 -2.06 -4.38 2.10
N CYS A 18 -2.79 -5.49 2.02
CA CYS A 18 -4.25 -5.49 2.00
C CYS A 18 -4.85 -4.82 3.25
N LYS A 19 -4.30 -5.12 4.44
CA LYS A 19 -4.74 -4.48 5.70
C LYS A 19 -4.38 -3.00 5.74
N LEU A 20 -3.20 -2.62 5.26
CA LEU A 20 -2.73 -1.24 5.26
C LEU A 20 -3.56 -0.37 4.30
N ARG A 21 -3.82 -0.85 3.08
CA ARG A 21 -4.69 -0.17 2.11
C ARG A 21 -6.08 0.12 2.69
N LYS A 22 -6.72 -0.88 3.30
CA LYS A 22 -8.03 -0.69 3.97
C LYS A 22 -8.01 0.40 5.05
N LYS A 23 -6.92 0.50 5.82
CA LYS A 23 -6.78 1.55 6.84
C LYS A 23 -6.57 2.92 6.22
N LEU A 24 -5.76 3.01 5.17
CA LEU A 24 -5.52 4.27 4.45
C LEU A 24 -6.78 4.75 3.74
N ASP A 25 -7.52 3.87 3.08
CA ASP A 25 -8.80 4.20 2.44
C ASP A 25 -9.78 4.80 3.45
N ALA A 26 -9.90 4.17 4.64
CA ALA A 26 -10.76 4.66 5.71
C ALA A 26 -10.31 6.01 6.30
N ALA A 27 -9.00 6.26 6.38
CA ALA A 27 -8.44 7.48 6.95
C ALA A 27 -8.41 8.66 5.97
N SER A 28 -8.34 8.39 4.66
CA SER A 28 -8.15 9.39 3.61
C SER A 28 -9.39 9.65 2.75
N GLY A 29 -10.50 8.97 3.03
CA GLY A 29 -11.73 9.12 2.24
C GLY A 29 -11.65 8.44 0.87
N GLY A 30 -10.93 7.31 0.78
CA GLY A 30 -10.81 6.51 -0.44
C GLY A 30 -9.66 6.90 -1.36
N GLN A 31 -8.70 7.71 -0.88
CA GLN A 31 -7.50 8.02 -1.66
C GLN A 31 -6.53 6.84 -1.62
N ASN A 32 -6.02 6.48 -2.80
CA ASN A 32 -5.10 5.35 -2.92
C ASN A 32 -3.64 5.84 -2.90
N TYR A 33 -2.92 5.44 -1.85
CA TYR A 33 -1.51 5.80 -1.66
C TYR A 33 -0.53 4.67 -1.99
N ILE A 34 -1.00 3.42 -2.13
CA ILE A 34 -0.10 2.27 -2.29
C ILE A 34 -0.31 1.65 -3.66
N GLU A 35 0.65 1.84 -4.55
CA GLU A 35 0.66 1.26 -5.88
C GLU A 35 1.33 -0.12 -5.87
N THR A 36 0.75 -1.10 -6.59
CA THR A 36 1.41 -2.39 -6.84
C THR A 36 2.22 -2.28 -8.13
N VAL A 37 3.53 -2.53 -8.05
CA VAL A 37 4.39 -2.67 -9.22
C VAL A 37 4.73 -4.16 -9.38
N TRP A 38 4.12 -4.79 -10.39
CA TRP A 38 4.29 -6.20 -10.66
C TRP A 38 5.77 -6.58 -10.87
N GLY A 39 6.22 -7.62 -10.17
CA GLY A 39 7.62 -8.06 -10.18
C GLY A 39 8.60 -7.15 -9.43
N ARG A 40 8.14 -6.06 -8.81
CA ARG A 40 8.98 -5.13 -8.01
C ARG A 40 8.48 -4.88 -6.58
N GLY A 41 7.19 -5.07 -6.31
CA GLY A 41 6.60 -4.93 -4.98
C GLY A 41 5.63 -3.76 -4.90
N TYR A 42 5.72 -2.97 -3.84
CA TYR A 42 4.77 -1.89 -3.53
C TYR A 42 5.48 -0.55 -3.37
N VAL A 43 4.83 0.52 -3.83
CA VAL A 43 5.35 1.88 -3.73
C VAL A 43 4.32 2.76 -3.03
N LEU A 44 4.78 3.55 -2.06
CA LEU A 44 3.98 4.62 -1.47
C LEU A 44 4.07 5.86 -2.36
N ARG A 45 2.94 6.36 -2.83
CA ARG A 45 2.83 7.59 -3.60
C ARG A 45 1.75 8.48 -2.99
N GLU A 46 1.89 9.77 -3.18
CA GLU A 46 0.79 10.70 -2.95
C GLU A 46 -0.30 10.41 -4.01
N PRO A 47 -1.59 10.43 -3.65
CA PRO A 47 -2.66 10.36 -4.63
C PRO A 47 -2.47 11.54 -5.58
N GLU A 48 -2.50 11.28 -6.89
CA GLU A 48 -2.47 12.38 -7.85
C GLU A 48 -3.63 13.30 -7.51
N ASP A 49 -3.31 14.53 -7.14
CA ASP A 49 -4.29 15.57 -6.91
C ASP A 49 -4.95 15.77 -8.27
N ILE A 50 -6.09 15.10 -8.51
CA ILE A 50 -6.97 15.36 -9.63
C ILE A 50 -7.59 16.74 -9.34
N ARG A 51 -6.75 17.78 -9.34
CA ARG A 51 -7.16 19.13 -9.71
C ARG A 51 -7.58 18.99 -11.14
N VAL A 52 -8.89 18.79 -11.32
CA VAL A 52 -9.56 19.17 -12.55
C VAL A 52 -9.07 20.58 -12.86
N SER A 53 -8.17 20.67 -13.83
CA SER A 53 -7.77 21.95 -14.40
C SER A 53 -9.05 22.51 -15.01
N ALA A 54 -9.54 23.58 -14.39
CA ALA A 54 -10.67 24.35 -14.87
C ALA A 54 -10.36 24.99 -16.23
#